data_AF-A0A8X7BGD9-F1
#
_entry.id   AF-A0A8X7BGD9-F1
#
_cell.length_a   1.000
_cell.length_b   1.000
_cell.length_c   1.000
_cell.angle_alpha   90.00
_cell.angle_beta   90.00
_cell.angle_gamma   90.00
#
_symmetry.space_group_name_H-M   'P 1'
#
loop_
_entity.id
_entity.type
_entity.pdbx_description
1 polymer ?
#
loop_
_entity_poly.entity_id
_entity_poly.type
_entity_poly.pdbx_seq_one_letter_code
_entity_poly.pdbx_strand_id
1 'polypeptide(L)'
;MINKGDKAVCVLCSGTVVCRTSSVKRHFETNHKSFCEKSEPEQKELIASAIKDRNKQSTSMFKYVSKNCHSSAASYSPANAIARHGKLFQEGEFFKEAWLACAASLFDDFDNKDKIIQRIKDVPLSRNTMKDRILKLAENVTDQQKMTLTPLLLYRKNGTLTQKGSPPLAYTVEILKETMPLFGSLSRQLVDPVDFKTPKTLREDLGSCILRLLDLIVLMDQTV
;
A
#
# COMPACT_ATOMS: atom_id res chain seq x y z
N MET A 1 -15.15 22.02 14.47
CA MET A 1 -14.37 21.59 13.27
C MET A 1 -13.07 20.97 13.75
N ILE A 2 -12.55 19.95 13.06
CA ILE A 2 -11.23 19.35 13.34
C ILE A 2 -10.27 19.84 12.25
N ASN A 3 -9.19 20.52 12.63
CA ASN A 3 -8.19 21.06 11.71
C ASN A 3 -7.25 19.93 11.22
N LYS A 4 -7.03 19.85 9.89
CA LYS A 4 -6.07 19.00 9.21
C LYS A 4 -5.25 19.81 8.20
N GLY A 5 -4.53 20.82 8.68
CA GLY A 5 -3.68 21.69 7.85
C GLY A 5 -4.49 22.79 7.15
N ASP A 6 -4.50 22.79 5.82
CA ASP A 6 -5.26 23.75 4.99
C ASP A 6 -6.77 23.45 4.96
N LYS A 7 -7.17 22.28 5.45
CA LYS A 7 -8.54 21.78 5.47
C LYS A 7 -9.05 21.55 6.89
N ALA A 8 -10.34 21.73 7.07
CA ALA A 8 -11.08 21.47 8.29
C ALA A 8 -12.21 20.47 8.00
N VAL A 9 -12.41 19.52 8.91
CA VAL A 9 -13.50 18.52 8.81
C VAL A 9 -14.60 18.87 9.80
N CYS A 10 -15.84 18.93 9.32
CA CYS A 10 -17.01 19.15 10.16
C CYS A 10 -17.28 17.91 11.02
N VAL A 11 -17.56 18.12 12.30
CA VAL A 11 -17.84 17.02 13.23
C VAL A 11 -19.27 16.48 13.08
N LEU A 12 -20.19 17.32 12.60
CA LEU A 12 -21.61 16.99 12.47
C LEU A 12 -21.92 16.21 11.18
N CYS A 13 -21.32 16.58 10.04
CA CYS A 13 -21.57 15.94 8.74
C CYS A 13 -20.35 15.28 8.09
N SER A 14 -19.17 15.33 8.71
CA SER A 14 -17.91 14.87 8.10
C SER A 14 -17.51 15.58 6.79
N GLY A 15 -18.18 16.66 6.41
CA GLY A 15 -17.83 17.49 5.26
C GLY A 15 -16.45 18.14 5.42
N THR A 16 -15.69 18.23 4.32
CA THR A 16 -14.38 18.91 4.29
C THR A 16 -14.56 20.34 3.80
N VAL A 17 -13.95 21.29 4.50
CA VAL A 17 -14.02 22.72 4.25
C VAL A 17 -12.61 23.30 4.27
N VAL A 18 -12.32 24.34 3.49
CA VAL A 18 -11.06 25.07 3.63
C VAL A 18 -11.01 25.72 5.01
N CYS A 19 -9.85 25.68 5.68
CA CYS A 19 -9.67 26.24 7.01
C CYS A 19 -9.59 27.80 7.00
N ARG A 20 -10.59 28.44 6.40
CA ARG A 20 -10.82 29.89 6.40
C ARG A 20 -12.12 30.20 7.12
N THR A 21 -12.12 31.24 7.94
CA THR A 21 -13.28 31.64 8.77
C THR A 21 -14.55 31.81 7.94
N SER A 22 -14.46 32.44 6.78
CA SER A 22 -15.60 32.62 5.86
C SER A 22 -16.14 31.30 5.31
N SER A 23 -15.25 30.35 5.00
CA SER A 23 -15.61 29.03 4.47
C SER A 23 -16.29 28.18 5.54
N VAL A 24 -15.74 28.18 6.76
CA VAL A 24 -16.30 27.48 7.91
C VAL A 24 -17.67 28.06 8.30
N LYS A 25 -17.78 29.40 8.40
CA LYS A 25 -19.04 30.08 8.72
C LYS A 25 -20.15 29.73 7.71
N ARG A 26 -19.85 29.89 6.41
CA ARG A 26 -20.80 29.53 5.34
C ARG A 26 -21.21 28.07 5.42
N HIS A 27 -20.29 27.16 5.76
CA HIS A 27 -20.60 25.74 5.89
C HIS A 27 -21.67 25.48 6.96
N PHE A 28 -21.53 26.09 8.14
CA PHE A 28 -22.52 25.93 9.22
C PHE A 28 -23.86 26.59 8.86
N GLU A 29 -23.84 27.78 8.29
CA GLU A 29 -25.07 28.50 7.91
C GLU A 29 -25.87 27.77 6.81
N THR A 30 -25.19 27.08 5.89
CA THR A 30 -25.83 26.39 4.77
C THR A 30 -26.18 24.94 5.07
N ASN A 31 -25.31 24.19 5.74
CA ASN A 31 -25.50 22.74 5.97
C ASN A 31 -26.03 22.40 7.37
N HIS A 32 -25.96 23.36 8.30
CA HIS A 32 -26.29 23.16 9.71
C HIS A 32 -27.15 24.32 10.25
N LYS A 33 -28.07 24.83 9.43
CA LYS A 33 -28.94 25.97 9.79
C LYS A 33 -29.71 25.73 11.09
N SER A 34 -30.30 24.54 11.23
CA SER A 34 -31.02 24.09 12.43
C SER A 34 -30.14 23.91 13.67
N PHE A 35 -28.81 23.79 13.50
CA PHE A 35 -27.86 23.78 14.60
C PHE A 35 -27.55 25.21 15.05
N CYS A 36 -27.41 26.15 14.11
CA CYS A 36 -27.18 27.57 14.39
C CYS A 36 -28.36 28.23 15.12
N GLU A 37 -29.58 27.72 14.93
CA GLU A 37 -30.81 28.21 15.57
C GLU A 37 -30.97 27.76 17.04
N LYS A 38 -30.13 26.82 17.52
CA LYS A 38 -30.19 26.29 18.89
C LYS A 38 -29.46 27.17 19.90
N SER A 39 -29.81 27.00 21.17
CA SER A 39 -29.12 27.64 22.29
C SER A 39 -27.68 27.14 22.44
N GLU A 40 -26.78 27.97 22.96
CA GLU A 40 -25.38 27.57 23.24
C GLU A 40 -25.22 26.25 24.03
N PRO A 41 -26.00 25.95 25.09
CA PRO A 41 -25.86 24.69 25.81
C PRO A 41 -26.24 23.48 24.94
N GLU A 42 -27.31 23.58 24.14
CA GLU A 42 -27.70 22.51 23.22
C GLU A 42 -26.66 22.28 22.12
N GLN A 43 -26.07 23.35 21.59
CA GLN A 43 -25.00 23.25 20.60
C GLN A 43 -23.78 22.53 21.17
N LYS A 44 -23.38 22.84 22.41
CA LYS A 44 -22.27 22.19 23.10
C LYS A 44 -22.52 20.69 23.32
N GLU A 45 -23.73 20.31 23.70
CA GLU A 45 -24.11 18.90 23.90
C GLU A 45 -24.13 18.10 22.58
N LEU A 46 -24.67 18.69 21.51
CA LEU A 46 -24.66 18.07 20.17
C LEU A 46 -23.25 17.89 19.62
N ILE A 47 -22.37 18.87 19.84
CA ILE A 47 -20.95 18.72 19.47
C ILE A 47 -20.30 17.62 20.31
N ALA A 48 -20.52 17.61 21.63
CA ALA A 48 -19.92 16.63 22.53
C ALA A 48 -20.33 15.19 22.19
N SER A 49 -21.61 14.96 21.89
CA SER A 49 -22.13 13.66 21.44
C SER A 49 -21.55 13.26 20.08
N ALA A 50 -21.53 14.16 19.10
CA ALA A 50 -20.95 13.89 17.78
C ALA A 50 -19.44 13.55 17.86
N ILE A 51 -18.68 14.23 18.72
CA ILE A 51 -17.26 13.90 18.98
C ILE A 51 -17.15 12.51 19.61
N LYS A 52 -17.97 12.20 20.61
CA LYS A 52 -17.94 10.91 21.31
C LYS A 52 -18.21 9.75 20.35
N ASP A 53 -19.19 9.89 19.46
CA ASP A 53 -19.54 8.85 18.50
C ASP A 53 -18.48 8.70 17.40
N ARG A 54 -17.92 9.81 16.93
CA ARG A 54 -16.77 9.78 16.01
C ARG A 54 -15.54 9.12 16.63
N ASN A 55 -15.29 9.34 17.91
CA ASN A 55 -14.19 8.71 18.65
C ASN A 55 -14.42 7.22 18.88
N LYS A 56 -15.66 6.78 19.13
CA LYS A 56 -16.00 5.34 19.17
C LYS A 56 -15.77 4.69 17.81
N GLN A 57 -16.14 5.37 16.73
CA GLN A 57 -15.92 4.89 15.36
C GLN A 57 -14.43 4.79 15.02
N SER A 58 -13.62 5.79 15.38
CA SER A 58 -12.17 5.77 15.12
C SER A 58 -11.44 4.73 15.97
N THR A 59 -11.80 4.59 17.24
CA THR A 59 -11.18 3.60 18.16
C THR A 59 -11.54 2.17 17.79
N SER A 60 -12.78 1.90 17.34
CA SER A 60 -13.17 0.58 16.85
C SER A 60 -12.44 0.21 15.54
N MET A 61 -12.31 1.16 14.61
CA MET A 61 -11.49 0.99 13.39
C MET A 61 -10.02 0.73 13.74
N PHE A 62 -9.43 1.49 14.66
CA PHE A 62 -8.06 1.29 15.10
C PHE A 62 -7.88 -0.09 15.74
N LYS A 63 -8.81 -0.51 16.62
CA LYS A 63 -8.80 -1.83 17.25
C LYS A 63 -8.91 -2.97 16.23
N TYR A 64 -9.68 -2.80 15.17
CA TYR A 64 -9.77 -3.75 14.05
C TYR A 64 -8.45 -3.84 13.28
N VAL A 65 -7.86 -2.69 12.92
CA VAL A 65 -6.57 -2.62 12.21
C VAL A 65 -5.44 -3.23 13.06
N SER A 66 -5.39 -2.93 14.36
CA SER A 66 -4.38 -3.49 15.27
C SER A 66 -4.53 -5.00 15.47
N LYS A 67 -5.76 -5.53 15.52
CA LYS A 67 -6.00 -6.99 15.60
C LYS A 67 -5.58 -7.72 14.32
N ASN A 68 -5.68 -7.08 13.17
CA ASN A 68 -5.37 -7.65 11.86
C ASN A 68 -3.95 -7.31 11.37
N CYS A 69 -3.05 -6.80 12.23
CA CYS A 69 -1.69 -6.45 11.80
C CYS A 69 -0.92 -7.67 11.28
N HIS A 70 -1.04 -8.81 11.97
CA HIS A 70 -0.40 -10.06 11.58
C HIS A 70 -1.04 -10.68 10.33
N SER A 71 -2.37 -10.67 10.21
CA SER A 71 -3.05 -11.19 9.02
C SER A 71 -2.78 -10.32 7.78
N SER A 72 -2.73 -8.99 7.96
CA SER A 72 -2.32 -8.06 6.92
C SER A 72 -0.85 -8.25 6.52
N ALA A 73 0.05 -8.51 7.47
CA ALA A 73 1.45 -8.83 7.14
C ALA A 73 1.55 -10.14 6.35
N ALA A 74 0.81 -11.18 6.76
CA ALA A 74 0.77 -12.47 6.08
C ALA A 74 0.29 -12.38 4.61
N SER A 75 -0.55 -11.40 4.27
CA SER A 75 -1.02 -11.19 2.88
C SER A 75 0.08 -10.84 1.88
N TYR A 76 1.25 -10.33 2.33
CA TYR A 76 2.36 -10.02 1.43
C TYR A 76 3.06 -11.26 0.89
N SER A 77 3.08 -12.38 1.62
CA SER A 77 3.72 -13.62 1.18
C SER A 77 3.08 -14.21 -0.09
N PRO A 78 1.75 -14.47 -0.14
CA PRO A 78 1.10 -14.90 -1.38
C PRO A 78 1.13 -13.81 -2.46
N ALA A 79 1.10 -12.51 -2.09
CA ALA A 79 1.19 -11.43 -3.07
C ALA A 79 2.55 -11.43 -3.80
N ASN A 80 3.63 -11.63 -3.05
CA ASN A 80 4.96 -11.80 -3.61
C ASN A 80 5.04 -13.06 -4.47
N ALA A 81 4.46 -14.18 -4.05
CA ALA A 81 4.44 -15.41 -4.86
C ALA A 81 3.67 -15.22 -6.18
N ILE A 82 2.47 -14.64 -6.14
CA ILE A 82 1.67 -14.31 -7.33
C ILE A 82 2.48 -13.45 -8.28
N ALA A 83 3.10 -12.40 -7.76
CA ALA A 83 3.89 -11.49 -8.58
C ALA A 83 5.14 -12.17 -9.15
N ARG A 84 5.86 -12.98 -8.36
CA ARG A 84 7.04 -13.73 -8.84
C ARG A 84 6.71 -14.75 -9.92
N HIS A 85 5.53 -15.34 -9.88
CA HIS A 85 5.09 -16.33 -10.86
C HIS A 85 4.24 -15.73 -11.99
N GLY A 86 4.01 -14.41 -12.01
CA GLY A 86 3.21 -13.73 -13.03
C GLY A 86 1.75 -14.16 -13.06
N LYS A 87 1.20 -14.59 -11.92
CA LYS A 87 -0.17 -15.09 -11.76
C LYS A 87 -1.16 -13.95 -11.56
N LEU A 88 -2.43 -14.14 -11.93
CA LEU A 88 -3.46 -13.10 -11.84
C LEU A 88 -3.75 -12.69 -10.39
N PHE A 89 -4.16 -11.44 -10.15
CA PHE A 89 -4.58 -10.99 -8.81
C PHE A 89 -5.75 -11.80 -8.21
N GLN A 90 -6.59 -12.40 -9.05
CA GLN A 90 -7.71 -13.26 -8.63
C GLN A 90 -7.24 -14.55 -7.94
N GLU A 91 -5.99 -14.96 -8.17
CA GLU A 91 -5.41 -16.18 -7.60
C GLU A 91 -5.29 -16.09 -6.07
N GLY A 92 -5.35 -14.88 -5.50
CA GLY A 92 -5.44 -14.70 -4.04
C GLY A 92 -6.68 -15.36 -3.43
N GLU A 93 -7.82 -15.31 -4.13
CA GLU A 93 -9.06 -15.96 -3.66
C GLU A 93 -8.95 -17.47 -3.79
N PHE A 94 -8.37 -17.97 -4.88
CA PHE A 94 -8.07 -19.39 -5.07
C PHE A 94 -7.15 -19.94 -3.95
N PHE A 95 -6.06 -19.25 -3.62
CA PHE A 95 -5.19 -19.67 -2.50
C PHE A 95 -5.95 -19.76 -1.19
N LYS A 96 -6.85 -18.81 -0.93
CA LYS A 96 -7.64 -18.79 0.29
C LYS A 96 -8.59 -19.98 0.36
N GLU A 97 -9.26 -20.30 -0.74
CA GLU A 97 -10.12 -21.47 -0.86
C GLU A 97 -9.35 -22.77 -0.64
N ALA A 98 -8.21 -22.93 -1.31
CA ALA A 98 -7.35 -24.10 -1.17
C ALA A 98 -6.84 -24.28 0.26
N TRP A 99 -6.39 -23.21 0.92
CA TRP A 99 -5.94 -23.27 2.30
C TRP A 99 -7.04 -23.65 3.27
N LEU A 100 -8.26 -23.14 3.08
CA LEU A 100 -9.41 -23.50 3.93
C LEU A 100 -9.84 -24.95 3.73
N ALA A 101 -9.84 -25.44 2.50
CA ALA A 101 -10.13 -26.84 2.19
C ALA A 101 -9.12 -27.79 2.86
N CYS A 102 -7.82 -27.47 2.76
CA CYS A 102 -6.78 -28.26 3.41
C CYS A 102 -6.84 -28.15 4.94
N ALA A 103 -7.06 -26.95 5.49
CA ALA A 103 -7.06 -26.72 6.93
C ALA A 103 -8.16 -27.51 7.66
N ALA A 104 -9.30 -27.73 7.02
CA ALA A 104 -10.40 -28.52 7.59
C ALA A 104 -9.96 -29.95 7.92
N SER A 105 -9.16 -30.58 7.05
CA SER A 105 -8.67 -31.94 7.26
C SER A 105 -7.34 -31.99 8.01
N LEU A 106 -6.45 -31.02 7.78
CA LEU A 106 -5.08 -31.01 8.31
C LEU A 106 -5.03 -30.74 9.82
N PHE A 107 -6.02 -30.02 10.35
CA PHE A 107 -6.06 -29.63 11.75
C PHE A 107 -7.24 -30.25 12.51
N ASP A 108 -7.90 -31.27 11.96
CA ASP A 108 -9.15 -31.79 12.56
C ASP A 108 -8.94 -32.39 13.96
N ASP A 109 -7.74 -32.91 14.21
CA ASP A 109 -7.24 -33.49 15.46
C ASP A 109 -6.71 -32.45 16.46
N PHE A 110 -6.70 -31.16 16.11
CA PHE A 110 -6.19 -30.09 16.96
C PHE A 110 -7.31 -29.40 17.75
N ASP A 111 -7.12 -29.25 19.06
CA ASP A 111 -8.06 -28.55 19.96
C ASP A 111 -8.29 -27.08 19.56
N ASN A 112 -7.37 -26.47 18.81
CA ASN A 112 -7.44 -25.08 18.38
C ASN A 112 -7.81 -24.89 16.90
N LYS A 113 -8.35 -25.91 16.23
CA LYS A 113 -8.66 -25.90 14.80
C LYS A 113 -9.50 -24.70 14.33
N ASP A 114 -10.55 -24.36 15.08
CA ASP A 114 -11.42 -23.23 14.73
C ASP A 114 -10.66 -21.90 14.74
N LYS A 115 -9.70 -21.74 15.67
CA LYS A 115 -8.85 -20.55 15.72
C LYS A 115 -7.91 -20.50 14.52
N ILE A 116 -7.34 -21.63 14.10
CA ILE A 116 -6.45 -21.71 12.92
C ILE A 116 -7.23 -21.38 11.65
N ILE A 117 -8.38 -22.02 11.45
CA ILE A 117 -9.27 -21.78 10.30
C ILE A 117 -9.71 -20.31 10.28
N GLN A 118 -10.07 -19.74 11.42
CA GLN A 118 -10.45 -18.32 11.51
C GLN A 118 -9.28 -17.41 11.13
N ARG A 119 -8.04 -17.71 11.55
CA ARG A 119 -6.86 -16.92 11.16
C ARG A 119 -6.63 -16.93 9.65
N ILE A 120 -6.84 -18.07 8.98
CA ILE A 120 -6.76 -18.18 7.52
C ILE A 120 -7.87 -17.33 6.87
N LYS A 121 -9.11 -17.38 7.39
CA LYS A 121 -10.22 -16.53 6.93
C LYS A 121 -9.94 -15.03 7.10
N ASP A 122 -9.21 -14.64 8.14
CA ASP A 122 -8.89 -13.24 8.43
C ASP A 122 -7.76 -12.68 7.53
N VAL A 123 -7.03 -13.52 6.79
CA VAL A 123 -6.01 -13.06 5.83
C VAL A 123 -6.69 -12.39 4.63
N PRO A 124 -6.42 -11.10 4.34
CA PRO A 124 -7.04 -10.42 3.22
C PRO A 124 -6.32 -10.79 1.92
N LEU A 125 -7.01 -11.55 1.04
CA LEU A 125 -6.48 -12.02 -0.25
C LEU A 125 -7.40 -11.70 -1.44
N SER A 126 -8.31 -10.73 -1.28
CA SER A 126 -9.17 -10.30 -2.39
C SER A 126 -8.33 -9.72 -3.53
N ARG A 127 -8.86 -9.75 -4.75
CA ARG A 127 -8.20 -9.18 -5.95
C ARG A 127 -7.62 -7.79 -5.70
N ASN A 128 -8.39 -6.91 -5.06
CA ASN A 128 -7.96 -5.54 -4.74
C ASN A 128 -6.84 -5.51 -3.70
N THR A 129 -6.91 -6.38 -2.68
CA THR A 129 -5.82 -6.49 -1.70
C THR A 129 -4.54 -6.96 -2.38
N MET A 130 -4.62 -7.97 -3.24
CA MET A 130 -3.44 -8.50 -3.96
C MET A 130 -2.82 -7.42 -4.85
N LYS A 131 -3.64 -6.69 -5.61
CA LYS A 131 -3.21 -5.51 -6.38
C LYS A 131 -2.48 -4.49 -5.51
N ASP A 132 -3.08 -4.05 -4.41
CA ASP A 132 -2.47 -3.05 -3.51
C ASP A 132 -1.16 -3.54 -2.89
N ARG A 133 -1.09 -4.81 -2.49
CA ARG A 133 0.11 -5.41 -1.90
C ARG A 133 1.23 -5.54 -2.91
N ILE A 134 0.93 -5.97 -4.14
CA ILE A 134 1.91 -6.09 -5.22
C ILE A 134 2.43 -4.71 -5.65
N LEU A 135 1.58 -3.70 -5.71
CA LEU A 135 2.01 -2.31 -5.95
C LEU A 135 2.97 -1.82 -4.86
N LYS A 136 2.66 -2.06 -3.59
CA LYS A 136 3.56 -1.71 -2.47
C LYS A 136 4.89 -2.47 -2.51
N LEU A 137 4.87 -3.75 -2.90
CA LEU A 137 6.10 -4.51 -3.10
C LEU A 137 6.95 -3.89 -4.21
N ALA A 138 6.33 -3.49 -5.32
CA ALA A 138 7.02 -2.82 -6.42
C ALA A 138 7.58 -1.44 -6.03
N GLU A 139 6.82 -0.65 -5.25
CA GLU A 139 7.29 0.63 -4.68
C GLU A 139 8.51 0.43 -3.78
N ASN A 140 8.44 -0.50 -2.82
CA ASN A 140 9.56 -0.79 -1.92
C ASN A 140 10.83 -1.19 -2.68
N VAL A 141 10.67 -2.05 -3.69
CA VAL A 141 11.78 -2.48 -4.54
C VAL A 141 12.35 -1.29 -5.35
N THR A 142 11.49 -0.42 -5.87
CA THR A 142 11.91 0.79 -6.60
C THR A 142 12.66 1.77 -5.68
N ASP A 143 12.22 1.92 -4.44
CA ASP A 143 12.89 2.78 -3.46
C ASP A 143 14.26 2.20 -3.06
N GLN A 144 14.34 0.88 -2.82
CA GLN A 144 15.62 0.21 -2.59
C GLN A 144 16.58 0.41 -3.78
N GLN A 145 16.10 0.27 -5.01
CA GLN A 145 16.89 0.54 -6.21
C GLN A 145 17.39 1.98 -6.27
N LYS A 146 16.54 2.98 -6.00
CA LYS A 146 16.95 4.39 -5.98
C LYS A 146 18.02 4.63 -4.92
N MET A 147 17.85 4.07 -3.72
CA MET A 147 18.82 4.19 -2.62
C MET A 147 20.17 3.53 -2.95
N THR A 148 20.18 2.42 -3.68
CA THR A 148 21.42 1.75 -4.11
C THR A 148 22.07 2.45 -5.32
N LEU A 149 21.30 2.86 -6.33
CA LEU A 149 21.82 3.42 -7.57
C LEU A 149 22.32 4.86 -7.41
N THR A 150 21.72 5.65 -6.52
CA THR A 150 22.08 7.07 -6.34
C THR A 150 23.52 7.25 -5.85
N PRO A 151 24.00 6.53 -4.81
CA PRO A 151 25.41 6.55 -4.41
C PRO A 151 26.36 6.04 -5.49
N LEU A 152 25.98 5.00 -6.25
CA LEU A 152 26.84 4.44 -7.30
C LEU A 152 27.06 5.42 -8.47
N LEU A 153 26.01 6.15 -8.85
CA LEU A 153 26.10 7.19 -9.89
C LEU A 153 26.92 8.40 -9.43
N LEU A 154 26.85 8.75 -8.14
CA LEU A 154 27.68 9.81 -7.55
C LEU A 154 29.15 9.40 -7.43
N TYR A 155 29.42 8.15 -7.05
CA TYR A 155 30.77 7.57 -6.97
C TYR A 155 31.47 7.58 -8.34
N ARG A 156 30.74 7.26 -9.42
CA ARG A 156 31.26 7.29 -10.80
C ARG A 156 31.62 8.70 -11.28
N LYS A 157 30.88 9.74 -10.88
CA LYS A 157 31.18 11.14 -11.28
C LYS A 157 32.48 11.67 -10.67
N ASN A 158 32.93 11.11 -9.55
CA ASN A 158 34.05 11.65 -8.76
C ASN A 158 35.38 10.87 -8.91
N GLY A 159 35.44 9.89 -9.84
CA GLY A 159 36.68 9.47 -10.50
C GLY A 159 37.87 9.05 -9.62
N THR A 160 37.67 8.40 -8.47
CA THR A 160 38.81 7.84 -7.71
C THR A 160 38.62 6.35 -7.44
N LEU A 161 39.40 5.53 -8.14
CA LEU A 161 39.60 4.12 -7.85
C LEU A 161 40.60 4.00 -6.70
N THR A 162 40.15 3.53 -5.55
CA THR A 162 41.03 2.79 -4.62
C THR A 162 40.43 1.40 -4.43
N GLN A 163 41.26 0.39 -4.69
CA GLN A 163 40.90 -1.02 -4.74
C GLN A 163 40.31 -1.51 -3.40
N LYS A 164 39.35 -2.46 -3.49
CA LYS A 164 38.53 -3.10 -2.43
C LYS A 164 37.19 -2.41 -2.13
N GLY A 165 36.25 -2.45 -3.08
CA GLY A 165 34.88 -1.99 -2.80
C GLY A 165 33.93 -1.91 -3.98
N SER A 166 34.14 -2.67 -5.06
CA SER A 166 33.06 -2.85 -6.03
C SER A 166 31.85 -3.46 -5.30
N PRO A 167 30.61 -2.93 -5.47
CA PRO A 167 29.44 -3.72 -5.15
C PRO A 167 29.56 -4.97 -6.03
N PRO A 168 29.50 -6.17 -5.45
CA PRO A 168 29.67 -7.37 -6.24
C PRO A 168 28.64 -7.34 -7.37
N LEU A 169 29.05 -7.70 -8.60
CA LEU A 169 28.14 -8.02 -9.72
C LEU A 169 26.93 -8.84 -9.24
N ALA A 170 27.14 -9.67 -8.21
CA ALA A 170 26.11 -10.45 -7.54
C ALA A 170 24.95 -9.61 -6.96
N TYR A 171 25.20 -8.45 -6.34
CA TYR A 171 24.16 -7.63 -5.71
C TYR A 171 23.25 -6.95 -6.74
N THR A 172 23.82 -6.45 -7.84
CA THR A 172 23.05 -5.91 -8.98
C THR A 172 22.25 -7.01 -9.70
N VAL A 173 22.82 -8.20 -9.85
CA VAL A 173 22.11 -9.37 -10.42
C VAL A 173 20.99 -9.86 -9.51
N GLU A 174 21.15 -9.80 -8.19
CA GLU A 174 20.13 -10.19 -7.21
C GLU A 174 18.95 -9.22 -7.20
N ILE A 175 19.21 -7.91 -7.26
CA ILE A 175 18.17 -6.88 -7.47
C ILE A 175 17.43 -7.10 -8.79
N LEU A 176 18.12 -7.43 -9.88
CA LEU A 176 17.48 -7.74 -11.17
C LEU A 176 16.59 -8.99 -11.10
N LYS A 177 17.03 -10.04 -10.38
CA LYS A 177 16.24 -11.25 -10.15
C LYS A 177 14.97 -11.01 -9.31
N GLU A 178 15.00 -10.07 -8.37
CA GLU A 178 13.82 -9.70 -7.58
C GLU A 178 12.85 -8.78 -8.34
N THR A 179 13.36 -7.92 -9.23
CA THR A 179 12.58 -6.87 -9.91
C THR A 179 11.90 -7.35 -11.19
N MET A 180 12.54 -8.21 -11.98
CA MET A 180 11.99 -8.72 -13.24
C MET A 180 10.68 -9.50 -13.10
N PRO A 181 10.48 -10.35 -12.08
CA PRO A 181 9.21 -11.08 -11.90
C PRO A 181 8.04 -10.15 -11.53
N LEU A 182 8.27 -9.21 -10.60
CA LEU A 182 7.27 -8.20 -10.20
C LEU A 182 6.82 -7.35 -11.41
N PHE A 183 7.79 -6.95 -12.24
CA PHE A 183 7.54 -6.19 -13.47
C PHE A 183 6.77 -6.99 -14.53
N GLY A 184 7.17 -8.25 -14.78
CA GLY A 184 6.49 -9.15 -15.71
C GLY A 184 5.05 -9.50 -15.28
N SER A 185 4.77 -9.47 -13.99
CA SER A 185 3.42 -9.65 -13.45
C SER A 185 2.56 -8.41 -13.64
N LEU A 186 3.09 -7.22 -13.34
CA LEU A 186 2.39 -5.96 -13.55
C LEU A 186 2.11 -5.71 -15.04
N SER A 187 3.07 -5.97 -15.92
CA SER A 187 2.91 -5.74 -17.36
C SER A 187 1.86 -6.67 -18.00
N ARG A 188 1.78 -7.94 -17.60
CA ARG A 188 0.76 -8.90 -18.09
C ARG A 188 -0.64 -8.62 -17.58
N GLN A 189 -0.78 -8.13 -16.35
CA GLN A 189 -2.08 -7.92 -15.71
C GLN A 189 -2.68 -6.52 -15.95
N LEU A 190 -1.88 -5.58 -16.45
CA LEU A 190 -2.31 -4.24 -16.85
C LEU A 190 -2.75 -4.17 -18.33
N VAL A 191 -2.95 -5.32 -19.00
CA VAL A 191 -3.49 -5.41 -20.37
C VAL A 191 -5.01 -5.56 -20.39
N ASP A 192 -5.64 -5.90 -19.25
CA ASP A 192 -7.11 -5.96 -19.17
C ASP A 192 -7.70 -4.53 -19.20
N PRO A 193 -8.56 -4.19 -20.18
CA PRO A 193 -8.95 -2.81 -20.47
C PRO A 193 -9.94 -2.18 -19.46
N VAL A 194 -10.23 -2.81 -18.33
CA VAL A 194 -11.40 -2.45 -17.51
C VAL A 194 -11.09 -1.50 -16.36
N ASP A 195 -9.87 -1.42 -15.81
CA ASP A 195 -9.69 -0.56 -14.63
C ASP A 195 -8.25 -0.19 -14.33
N PHE A 196 -7.68 0.81 -15.01
CA PHE A 196 -6.53 1.52 -14.42
C PHE A 196 -6.35 2.95 -14.93
N LYS A 197 -6.70 3.90 -14.04
CA LYS A 197 -5.79 5.02 -13.76
C LYS A 197 -4.54 4.46 -13.05
N THR A 198 -3.70 3.69 -13.75
CA THR A 198 -2.28 3.60 -13.35
C THR A 198 -1.73 5.00 -13.51
N PRO A 199 -1.02 5.58 -12.53
CA PRO A 199 -0.35 6.83 -12.77
C PRO A 199 0.66 6.55 -13.91
N LYS A 200 0.49 7.23 -15.05
CA LYS A 200 1.35 7.10 -16.24
C LYS A 200 2.84 7.13 -15.86
N THR A 201 3.15 7.90 -14.82
CA THR A 201 4.45 8.00 -14.18
C THR A 201 5.04 6.65 -13.73
N LEU A 202 4.27 5.70 -13.18
CA LEU A 202 4.85 4.41 -12.74
C LEU A 202 5.33 3.58 -13.94
N ARG A 203 4.56 3.56 -15.04
CA ARG A 203 4.93 2.84 -16.27
C ARG A 203 6.13 3.51 -16.96
N GLU A 204 6.17 4.83 -16.97
CA GLU A 204 7.27 5.64 -17.53
C GLU A 204 8.55 5.53 -16.68
N ASP A 205 8.42 5.59 -15.35
CA ASP A 205 9.53 5.43 -14.39
C ASP A 205 10.10 4.01 -14.44
N LEU A 206 9.25 2.99 -14.54
CA LEU A 206 9.66 1.58 -14.69
C LEU A 206 10.37 1.33 -16.02
N GLY A 207 9.87 1.89 -17.13
CA GLY A 207 10.54 1.85 -18.43
C GLY A 207 11.91 2.52 -18.39
N SER A 208 12.01 3.68 -17.72
CA SER A 208 13.29 4.39 -17.53
C SER A 208 14.27 3.62 -16.66
N CYS A 209 13.81 2.96 -15.58
CA CYS A 209 14.66 2.14 -14.71
C CYS A 209 15.21 0.91 -15.43
N ILE A 210 14.39 0.21 -16.23
CA ILE A 210 14.83 -0.95 -17.01
C ILE A 210 15.83 -0.55 -18.10
N LEU A 211 15.56 0.55 -18.82
CA LEU A 211 16.50 1.07 -19.82
C LEU A 211 17.85 1.46 -19.18
N ARG A 212 17.83 2.15 -18.03
CA ARG A 212 19.06 2.52 -17.31
C ARG A 212 19.82 1.31 -16.77
N LEU A 213 19.12 0.24 -16.38
CA LEU A 213 19.74 -1.01 -15.94
C LEU A 213 20.32 -1.82 -17.12
N LEU A 214 19.62 -1.85 -18.27
CA LEU A 214 20.12 -2.46 -19.50
C LEU A 214 21.34 -1.71 -20.05
N ASP A 215 21.32 -0.37 -20.02
CA ASP A 215 22.48 0.45 -20.37
C ASP A 215 23.67 0.15 -19.44
N LEU A 216 23.44 -0.02 -18.13
CA LEU A 216 24.47 -0.44 -17.19
C LEU A 216 25.04 -1.83 -17.48
N ILE A 217 24.21 -2.81 -17.86
CA ILE A 217 24.63 -4.17 -18.22
C ILE A 217 25.46 -4.16 -19.51
N VAL A 218 24.97 -3.49 -20.56
CA VAL A 218 25.67 -3.36 -21.85
C VAL A 218 27.02 -2.66 -21.69
N LEU A 219 27.11 -1.65 -20.80
CA LEU A 219 28.35 -0.93 -20.53
C LEU A 219 29.34 -1.69 -19.64
N MET A 220 28.88 -2.67 -18.86
CA MET A 220 29.77 -3.55 -18.07
C MET A 220 30.39 -4.66 -18.92
N ASP A 221 29.70 -5.10 -19.99
CA ASP A 221 30.19 -6.12 -20.93
C ASP A 221 31.30 -5.58 -21.86
N GLN A 222 31.40 -4.25 -22.03
CA GLN A 222 32.44 -3.58 -22.83
C GLN A 222 33.75 -3.33 -22.05
N THR A 223 33.86 -3.78 -20.80
CA THR A 223 35.02 -3.57 -19.92
C THR A 223 35.79 -4.85 -19.56
N VAL A 224 35.52 -5.95 -20.27
CA VAL A 224 36.29 -7.20 -20.23
C VAL A 224 37.13 -7.32 -21.51
#